data_AF-A0A399Z368-F1
#
_entry.id   AF-A0A399Z368-F1
#
_cell.length_a   1.000
_cell.length_b   1.000
_cell.length_c   1.000
_cell.angle_alpha   90.00
_cell.angle_beta   90.00
_cell.angle_gamma   90.00
#
_symmetry.space_group_name_H-M   'P 1'
#
loop_
_entity.id
_entity.type
_entity.pdbx_description
1 polymer ?
#
loop_
_entity_poly.entity_id
_entity_poly.type
_entity_poly.pdbx_seq_one_letter_code
_entity_poly.pdbx_strand_id
1 'polypeptide(L)'
;MKQINPTALIKIITMLAVLSVMVACGSVETAPTPAAEVPVQGLATAAVAPAATADLSGSYPPPPTGELQPSEPYPGSGQVFIPPTFTPESSYPPAAPADETFQEPRFRFDQPVSAVATSITGQAPPNTPLAIMDITYNGAVLGTGNSDDSGRFSIPVSGMIEGNRIGLTVGALAAGQTLEQMAESYFPYRGEGFMNLPNLGIFFDTTIVSP
;
A
#
# COMPACT_ATOMS: atom_id res chain seq x y z
N MET A 1 -27.98 -39.68 -48.25
CA MET A 1 -27.63 -38.25 -48.06
C MET A 1 -27.70 -37.94 -46.58
N LYS A 2 -26.57 -37.57 -45.97
CA LYS A 2 -26.40 -37.46 -44.51
C LYS A 2 -26.91 -36.08 -44.06
N GLN A 3 -27.95 -36.07 -43.22
CA GLN A 3 -28.50 -34.85 -42.62
C GLN A 3 -27.45 -34.21 -41.70
N ILE A 4 -27.03 -33.00 -42.03
CA ILE A 4 -26.12 -32.18 -41.23
C ILE A 4 -26.98 -31.39 -40.24
N ASN A 5 -26.74 -31.58 -38.94
CA ASN A 5 -27.48 -30.90 -37.88
C ASN A 5 -27.28 -29.38 -37.97
N PRO A 6 -28.36 -28.57 -37.92
CA PRO A 6 -28.30 -27.11 -38.08
C PRO A 6 -27.43 -26.44 -36.99
N THR A 7 -27.36 -27.05 -35.81
CA THR A 7 -26.53 -26.59 -34.68
C THR A 7 -25.03 -26.74 -34.93
N ALA A 8 -24.61 -27.71 -35.76
CA ALA A 8 -23.21 -27.90 -36.14
C ALA A 8 -22.78 -26.88 -37.20
N LEU A 9 -23.69 -26.50 -38.11
CA LEU A 9 -23.44 -25.48 -39.14
C LEU A 9 -23.25 -24.09 -38.52
N ILE A 10 -24.03 -23.74 -37.51
CA ILE A 10 -23.93 -22.45 -36.81
C ILE A 10 -22.57 -22.34 -36.10
N LYS A 11 -22.12 -23.39 -35.42
CA LYS A 11 -20.81 -23.38 -34.71
C LYS A 11 -19.63 -23.25 -35.67
N ILE A 12 -19.70 -23.84 -36.87
CA ILE A 12 -18.65 -23.70 -37.90
C ILE A 12 -18.59 -22.26 -38.42
N ILE A 13 -19.74 -21.60 -38.61
CA ILE A 13 -19.80 -20.21 -39.06
C ILE A 13 -19.29 -19.24 -37.97
N THR A 14 -19.58 -19.49 -36.69
CA THR A 14 -19.07 -18.63 -35.61
C THR A 14 -17.58 -18.83 -35.37
N MET A 15 -17.04 -20.03 -35.60
CA MET A 15 -15.61 -20.30 -35.45
C MET A 15 -14.78 -19.76 -36.63
N LEU A 16 -15.37 -19.66 -37.83
CA LEU A 16 -14.70 -19.10 -39.01
C LEU A 16 -14.69 -17.55 -39.01
N ALA A 17 -15.61 -16.91 -38.28
CA ALA A 17 -15.70 -15.45 -38.18
C ALA A 17 -14.76 -14.80 -37.15
N VAL A 18 -14.14 -15.59 -36.25
CA VAL A 18 -13.21 -15.08 -35.22
C VAL A 18 -11.74 -15.14 -35.69
N LEU A 19 -11.46 -15.74 -36.85
CA LEU A 19 -10.10 -15.94 -37.38
C LEU A 19 -9.71 -14.94 -38.48
N SER A 20 -10.28 -13.74 -38.55
CA SER A 20 -10.03 -12.80 -39.67
C SER A 20 -9.89 -11.31 -39.30
N VAL A 21 -9.24 -10.99 -38.17
CA VAL A 21 -8.73 -9.62 -37.95
C VAL A 21 -7.30 -9.64 -37.42
N MET A 22 -6.37 -9.99 -38.30
CA MET A 22 -4.96 -9.60 -38.22
C MET A 22 -4.52 -9.37 -39.66
N VAL A 23 -4.27 -8.11 -40.04
CA VAL A 23 -3.33 -7.60 -41.07
C VAL A 23 -3.74 -6.17 -41.46
N ALA A 24 -3.00 -5.21 -40.90
CA ALA A 24 -2.71 -3.88 -41.44
C ALA A 24 -1.54 -3.36 -40.57
N CYS A 25 -0.29 -3.69 -40.88
CA CYS A 25 0.57 -3.08 -41.90
C CYS A 25 0.71 -1.56 -41.71
N GLY A 26 1.88 -1.12 -41.24
CA GLY A 26 2.22 0.29 -41.11
C GLY A 26 3.40 0.55 -40.17
N SER A 27 4.57 0.01 -40.51
CA SER A 27 5.84 0.35 -39.87
C SER A 27 6.22 1.80 -40.17
N VAL A 28 6.48 2.60 -39.13
CA VAL A 28 7.38 3.76 -39.25
C VAL A 28 8.48 3.58 -38.21
N GLU A 29 9.57 3.03 -38.73
CA GLU A 29 10.91 3.14 -38.16
C GLU A 29 11.33 4.61 -38.28
N THR A 30 11.77 5.23 -37.19
CA THR A 30 12.68 6.38 -37.27
C THR A 30 13.69 6.23 -36.15
N ALA A 31 14.84 5.67 -36.54
CA ALA A 31 16.06 5.66 -35.75
C ALA A 31 16.61 7.11 -35.60
N PRO A 32 17.51 7.34 -34.64
CA PRO A 32 17.80 8.64 -34.03
C PRO A 32 18.84 9.43 -34.84
N THR A 33 19.05 10.72 -34.49
CA THR A 33 20.25 11.59 -34.66
C THR A 33 19.83 13.03 -35.07
N PRO A 34 20.54 14.15 -34.73
CA PRO A 34 21.69 14.38 -33.84
C PRO A 34 21.44 15.44 -32.74
N ALA A 35 22.42 15.55 -31.84
CA ALA A 35 22.66 16.72 -31.00
C ALA A 35 22.95 17.99 -31.80
N ALA A 36 22.40 19.12 -31.36
CA ALA A 36 22.85 20.49 -31.64
C ALA A 36 22.45 21.32 -30.40
N GLU A 37 23.36 21.54 -29.46
CA GLU A 37 24.32 22.63 -29.37
C GLU A 37 23.71 23.91 -28.77
N VAL A 38 24.38 24.32 -27.71
CA VAL A 38 24.01 25.33 -26.71
C VAL A 38 24.32 26.72 -27.25
N PRO A 39 23.41 27.71 -27.13
CA PRO A 39 23.83 29.11 -27.09
C PRO A 39 24.07 29.53 -25.64
N VAL A 40 25.35 29.68 -25.29
CA VAL A 40 25.84 30.32 -24.06
C VAL A 40 25.88 31.82 -24.29
N GLN A 41 24.98 32.59 -23.65
CA GLN A 41 25.10 34.03 -23.37
C GLN A 41 24.17 34.32 -22.19
N GLY A 42 24.53 34.95 -21.07
CA GLY A 42 25.76 35.53 -20.56
C GLY A 42 25.52 35.84 -19.07
N LEU A 43 26.61 35.88 -18.30
CA LEU A 43 26.64 35.99 -16.85
C LEU A 43 25.88 37.22 -16.32
N ALA A 44 24.92 36.97 -15.41
CA ALA A 44 24.51 37.92 -14.39
C ALA A 44 24.67 37.25 -13.03
N THR A 45 25.47 37.91 -12.20
CA THR A 45 25.95 37.58 -10.86
C THR A 45 24.91 36.96 -9.92
N ALA A 46 25.31 35.85 -9.31
CA ALA A 46 24.68 35.29 -8.13
C ALA A 46 24.69 36.32 -6.98
N ALA A 47 23.49 36.70 -6.52
CA ALA A 47 23.33 37.27 -5.20
C ALA A 47 23.36 36.11 -4.19
N VAL A 48 24.44 36.07 -3.41
CA VAL A 48 24.60 35.19 -2.25
C VAL A 48 23.55 35.59 -1.21
N ALA A 49 22.51 34.78 -1.06
CA ALA A 49 21.68 34.82 0.14
C ALA A 49 22.45 34.15 1.29
N PRO A 50 22.50 34.77 2.48
CA PRO A 50 23.31 34.26 3.59
C PRO A 50 22.79 32.89 4.06
N ALA A 51 23.74 32.07 4.51
CA ALA A 51 23.48 30.81 5.18
C ALA A 51 22.56 31.03 6.38
N ALA A 52 21.37 30.41 6.35
CA ALA A 52 20.53 30.29 7.54
C ALA A 52 21.20 29.30 8.49
N THR A 53 21.73 29.82 9.59
CA THR A 53 22.09 29.04 10.77
C THR A 53 20.85 28.32 11.27
N ALA A 54 20.96 27.01 11.52
CA ALA A 54 19.94 26.26 12.22
C ALA A 54 19.72 26.85 13.62
N ASP A 55 18.48 27.23 13.95
CA ASP A 55 18.04 27.47 15.33
C ASP A 55 17.18 26.28 15.78
N LEU A 56 17.66 25.59 16.80
CA LEU A 56 16.98 24.50 17.48
C LEU A 56 16.16 25.07 18.64
N SER A 57 15.01 25.68 18.35
CA SER A 57 14.14 26.27 19.38
C SER A 57 12.62 26.05 19.12
N GLY A 58 12.24 24.85 18.70
CA GLY A 58 10.84 24.42 18.69
C GLY A 58 10.38 24.00 20.09
N SER A 59 9.92 24.96 20.89
CA SER A 59 9.36 24.72 22.23
C SER A 59 8.06 23.90 22.16
N TYR A 60 7.91 22.99 23.12
CA TYR A 60 6.72 22.14 23.33
C TYR A 60 5.43 22.98 23.39
N PRO A 61 4.29 22.48 22.86
CA PRO A 61 3.01 23.17 23.02
C PRO A 61 2.63 23.28 24.51
N PRO A 62 2.03 24.40 24.94
CA PRO A 62 1.58 24.58 26.32
C PRO A 62 0.42 23.63 26.65
N PRO A 63 0.28 23.21 27.93
CA PRO A 63 -0.79 22.31 28.36
C PRO A 63 -2.18 22.94 28.18
N PRO A 64 -3.23 22.11 27.99
CA PRO A 64 -4.57 22.59 27.68
C PRO A 64 -5.14 23.46 28.80
N THR A 65 -5.77 24.56 28.38
CA THR A 65 -6.47 25.51 29.24
C THR A 65 -7.76 24.88 29.76
N GLY A 66 -7.67 24.17 30.89
CA GLY A 66 -8.82 23.90 31.73
C GLY A 66 -9.34 25.22 32.30
N GLU A 67 -10.65 25.42 32.28
CA GLU A 67 -11.30 26.64 32.75
C GLU A 67 -10.89 26.93 34.20
N LEU A 68 -10.20 28.06 34.41
CA LEU A 68 -9.79 28.52 35.73
C LEU A 68 -11.03 28.93 36.52
N GLN A 69 -11.55 28.05 37.37
CA GLN A 69 -12.43 28.48 38.45
C GLN A 69 -11.63 29.42 39.37
N PRO A 70 -12.26 30.51 39.88
CA PRO A 70 -11.54 31.59 40.53
C PRO A 70 -10.70 31.08 41.70
N SER A 71 -9.43 31.47 41.73
CA SER A 71 -8.54 31.24 42.86
C SER A 71 -9.12 31.89 44.12
N GLU A 72 -9.50 31.09 45.11
CA GLU A 72 -9.68 31.61 46.46
C GLU A 72 -8.39 32.31 46.91
N PRO A 73 -8.46 33.45 47.60
CA PRO A 73 -7.26 34.14 48.07
C PRO A 73 -6.47 33.22 49.00
N TYR A 74 -5.17 33.19 48.78
CA TYR A 74 -4.20 32.37 49.51
C TYR A 74 -4.38 32.52 51.03
N PRO A 75 -4.48 31.41 51.81
CA PRO A 75 -4.63 31.53 53.25
C PRO A 75 -3.36 32.12 53.88
N GLY A 76 -3.55 33.10 54.77
CA GLY A 76 -2.48 33.71 55.56
C GLY A 76 -1.75 32.69 56.44
N SER A 77 -0.48 32.99 56.73
CA SER A 77 0.45 32.16 57.51
C SER A 77 -0.18 31.63 58.81
N GLY A 78 -0.49 30.33 58.82
CA GLY A 78 -1.10 29.63 59.94
C GLY A 78 -2.04 28.48 59.54
N GLN A 79 -2.43 28.37 58.26
CA GLN A 79 -3.25 27.27 57.77
C GLN A 79 -2.39 26.12 57.22
N VAL A 80 -2.77 24.89 57.54
CA VAL A 80 -2.15 23.67 57.01
C VAL A 80 -2.55 23.53 55.55
N PHE A 81 -1.56 23.39 54.66
CA PHE A 81 -1.77 23.04 53.27
C PHE A 81 -2.45 21.68 53.20
N ILE A 82 -3.73 21.64 52.83
CA ILE A 82 -4.39 20.41 52.42
C ILE A 82 -4.09 20.27 50.92
N PRO A 83 -3.26 19.29 50.49
CA PRO A 83 -3.04 19.08 49.08
C PRO A 83 -4.38 18.75 48.40
N PRO A 84 -4.61 19.21 47.16
CA PRO A 84 -5.77 18.79 46.40
C PRO A 84 -5.78 17.25 46.32
N THR A 85 -6.90 16.64 46.70
CA THR A 85 -7.08 15.20 46.54
C THR A 85 -7.18 14.93 45.04
N PHE A 86 -6.12 14.35 44.49
CA PHE A 86 -6.14 13.79 43.15
C PHE A 86 -7.20 12.67 43.13
N THR A 87 -8.32 12.93 42.46
CA THR A 87 -9.22 11.86 42.04
C THR A 87 -8.62 11.33 40.73
N PRO A 88 -8.10 10.10 40.66
CA PRO A 88 -7.52 9.61 39.43
C PRO A 88 -8.64 9.42 38.41
N GLU A 89 -8.87 10.40 37.54
CA GLU A 89 -9.55 10.13 36.27
C GLU A 89 -8.62 9.21 35.48
N SER A 90 -9.04 7.96 35.30
CA SER A 90 -8.40 6.95 34.46
C SER A 90 -6.93 6.67 34.77
N SER A 91 -6.72 5.72 35.69
CA SER A 91 -5.44 5.07 35.96
C SER A 91 -4.77 4.60 34.67
N TYR A 92 -3.56 5.09 34.42
CA TYR A 92 -2.56 4.42 33.61
C TYR A 92 -2.23 3.05 34.26
N PRO A 93 -2.00 1.97 33.51
CA PRO A 93 -1.64 1.90 32.09
C PRO A 93 -2.83 1.98 31.11
N PRO A 94 -2.60 2.28 29.82
CA PRO A 94 -3.61 2.13 28.78
C PRO A 94 -4.27 0.75 28.90
N ALA A 95 -5.56 0.67 28.59
CA ALA A 95 -6.28 -0.59 28.48
C ALA A 95 -5.37 -1.60 27.74
N ALA A 96 -5.23 -2.80 28.32
CA ALA A 96 -4.50 -3.89 27.67
C ALA A 96 -4.93 -3.94 26.19
N PRO A 97 -3.98 -4.13 25.24
CA PRO A 97 -4.36 -4.20 23.83
C PRO A 97 -5.50 -5.19 23.73
N ALA A 98 -6.64 -4.74 23.19
CA ALA A 98 -7.78 -5.62 22.96
C ALA A 98 -7.23 -6.88 22.27
N ASP A 99 -7.57 -8.07 22.79
CA ASP A 99 -7.06 -9.34 22.27
C ASP A 99 -7.20 -9.34 20.74
N GLU A 100 -6.10 -9.13 20.02
CA GLU A 100 -6.12 -9.01 18.57
C GLU A 100 -6.36 -10.40 17.99
N THR A 101 -7.58 -10.63 17.55
CA THR A 101 -7.96 -11.91 16.93
C THR A 101 -7.64 -11.85 15.44
N PHE A 102 -6.87 -12.84 14.98
CA PHE A 102 -6.54 -13.02 13.56
C PHE A 102 -7.40 -14.14 12.98
N GLN A 103 -7.86 -13.96 11.75
CA GLN A 103 -8.66 -14.95 11.02
C GLN A 103 -7.82 -15.64 9.95
N GLU A 104 -8.00 -16.95 9.79
CA GLU A 104 -7.33 -17.79 8.78
C GLU A 104 -8.32 -18.19 7.68
N PRO A 105 -7.87 -18.43 6.43
CA PRO A 105 -6.51 -18.20 5.93
C PRO A 105 -6.20 -16.71 5.82
N ARG A 106 -5.06 -16.27 6.40
CA ARG A 106 -4.61 -14.88 6.33
C ARG A 106 -3.61 -14.61 5.21
N PHE A 107 -3.42 -13.33 4.90
CA PHE A 107 -2.42 -12.89 3.93
C PHE A 107 -1.01 -13.22 4.44
N ARG A 108 -0.27 -14.05 3.67
CA ARG A 108 1.12 -14.45 3.95
C ARG A 108 1.86 -14.78 2.67
N PHE A 109 3.06 -14.25 2.51
CA PHE A 109 4.02 -14.79 1.55
C PHE A 109 4.63 -16.10 2.05
N ASP A 110 4.84 -17.06 1.16
CA ASP A 110 5.73 -18.18 1.43
C ASP A 110 7.18 -17.66 1.40
N GLN A 111 7.90 -17.78 2.51
CA GLN A 111 9.27 -17.31 2.64
C GLN A 111 10.28 -18.47 2.54
N PRO A 112 11.49 -18.24 1.99
CA PRO A 112 11.97 -16.95 1.45
C PRO A 112 11.41 -16.65 0.05
N VAL A 113 11.32 -15.36 -0.26
CA VAL A 113 10.97 -14.87 -1.60
C VAL A 113 12.26 -14.48 -2.32
N SER A 114 12.63 -15.17 -3.41
CA SER A 114 13.89 -14.94 -4.12
C SER A 114 13.74 -14.01 -5.33
N ALA A 115 14.76 -13.21 -5.64
CA ALA A 115 14.80 -12.30 -6.77
C ALA A 115 14.69 -12.99 -8.15
N VAL A 116 15.10 -14.26 -8.26
CA VAL A 116 14.99 -15.04 -9.51
C VAL A 116 13.66 -15.77 -9.67
N ALA A 117 12.75 -15.63 -8.69
CA ALA A 117 11.44 -16.27 -8.75
C ALA A 117 10.59 -15.68 -9.88
N THR A 118 10.04 -16.55 -10.74
CA THR A 118 9.09 -16.17 -11.79
C THR A 118 7.63 -16.17 -11.31
N SER A 119 7.39 -16.71 -10.12
CA SER A 119 6.08 -16.77 -9.48
C SER A 119 6.23 -16.68 -7.97
N ILE A 120 5.32 -15.95 -7.33
CA ILE A 120 5.24 -15.86 -5.87
C ILE A 120 4.07 -16.69 -5.38
N THR A 121 4.27 -17.45 -4.31
CA THR A 121 3.25 -18.23 -3.65
C THR A 121 2.99 -17.75 -2.24
N GLY A 122 1.83 -18.13 -1.71
CA GLY A 122 1.45 -17.76 -0.36
C GLY A 122 0.02 -18.14 -0.04
N GLN A 123 -0.49 -17.50 1.01
CA GLN A 123 -1.85 -17.64 1.50
C GLN A 123 -2.56 -16.29 1.54
N ALA A 124 -3.87 -16.30 1.33
CA ALA A 124 -4.78 -15.18 1.44
C ALA A 124 -6.21 -15.73 1.66
N PRO A 125 -7.19 -14.90 2.03
CA PRO A 125 -8.57 -15.34 2.07
C PRO A 125 -9.02 -15.95 0.72
N PRO A 126 -9.90 -16.97 0.71
CA PRO A 126 -10.29 -17.65 -0.53
C PRO A 126 -10.92 -16.72 -1.58
N ASN A 127 -10.74 -17.05 -2.86
CA ASN A 127 -11.34 -16.34 -4.00
C ASN A 127 -11.15 -14.82 -3.99
N THR A 128 -10.01 -14.36 -3.47
CA THR A 128 -9.70 -12.93 -3.30
C THR A 128 -8.81 -12.45 -4.46
N PRO A 129 -9.12 -11.31 -5.10
CA PRO A 129 -8.25 -10.71 -6.09
C PRO A 129 -7.00 -10.11 -5.42
N LEU A 130 -5.83 -10.45 -5.93
CA LEU A 130 -4.54 -10.12 -5.34
C LEU A 130 -3.68 -9.33 -6.33
N ALA A 131 -2.91 -8.37 -5.80
CA ALA A 131 -1.84 -7.70 -6.50
C ALA A 131 -0.57 -7.71 -5.66
N ILE A 132 0.56 -7.98 -6.30
CA ILE A 132 1.89 -7.89 -5.72
C ILE A 132 2.55 -6.63 -6.27
N MET A 133 3.03 -5.78 -5.38
CA MET A 133 3.60 -4.48 -5.73
C MET A 133 4.97 -4.30 -5.07
N ASP A 134 5.87 -3.62 -5.76
CA ASP A 134 7.14 -3.15 -5.21
C ASP A 134 6.89 -1.88 -4.39
N ILE A 135 7.01 -2.01 -3.08
CA ILE A 135 6.82 -0.91 -2.13
C ILE A 135 8.00 0.07 -2.16
N THR A 136 9.21 -0.43 -2.47
CA THR A 136 10.42 0.40 -2.55
C THR A 136 10.34 1.34 -3.76
N TYR A 137 9.72 0.90 -4.87
CA TYR A 137 9.58 1.66 -6.11
C TYR A 137 8.15 2.21 -6.34
N ASN A 138 7.66 3.06 -5.45
CA ASN A 138 6.38 3.79 -5.59
C ASN A 138 5.15 2.90 -5.87
N GLY A 139 5.16 1.62 -5.48
CA GLY A 139 4.04 0.71 -5.72
C GLY A 139 3.98 0.18 -7.16
N ALA A 140 5.11 -0.03 -7.83
CA ALA A 140 5.09 -0.66 -9.16
C ALA A 140 4.46 -2.07 -9.08
N VAL A 141 3.44 -2.35 -9.90
CA VAL A 141 2.79 -3.66 -9.92
C VAL A 141 3.72 -4.70 -10.56
N LEU A 142 4.06 -5.75 -9.81
CA LEU A 142 4.92 -6.85 -10.25
C LEU A 142 4.12 -8.01 -10.84
N GLY A 143 2.88 -8.19 -10.37
CA GLY A 143 1.97 -9.23 -10.82
C GLY A 143 0.59 -9.14 -10.17
N THR A 144 -0.39 -9.79 -10.78
CA THR A 144 -1.77 -9.85 -10.31
C THR A 144 -2.32 -11.26 -10.45
N GLY A 145 -3.21 -11.68 -9.57
CA GLY A 145 -3.87 -12.97 -9.66
C GLY A 145 -5.00 -13.10 -8.65
N ASN A 146 -5.39 -14.32 -8.33
CA ASN A 146 -6.40 -14.61 -7.31
C ASN A 146 -5.92 -15.75 -6.41
N SER A 147 -6.40 -15.78 -5.18
CA SER A 147 -6.34 -17.00 -4.36
C SER A 147 -7.39 -18.01 -4.79
N ASP A 148 -7.11 -19.28 -4.57
CA ASP A 148 -8.03 -20.39 -4.81
C ASP A 148 -9.02 -20.60 -3.66
N ASP A 149 -9.86 -21.62 -3.77
CA ASP A 149 -10.86 -22.00 -2.75
C ASP A 149 -10.24 -22.38 -1.40
N SER A 150 -8.97 -22.79 -1.38
CA SER A 150 -8.23 -23.12 -0.15
C SER A 150 -7.51 -21.91 0.45
N GLY A 151 -7.53 -20.77 -0.24
CA GLY A 151 -6.78 -19.57 0.13
C GLY A 151 -5.31 -19.61 -0.27
N ARG A 152 -4.87 -20.55 -1.11
CA ARG A 152 -3.52 -20.55 -1.67
C ARG A 152 -3.48 -19.70 -2.93
N PHE A 153 -2.34 -19.07 -3.21
CA PHE A 153 -2.14 -18.37 -4.47
C PHE A 153 -0.79 -18.71 -5.10
N SER A 154 -0.72 -18.56 -6.42
CA SER A 154 0.51 -18.56 -7.20
C SER A 154 0.37 -17.51 -8.28
N ILE A 155 1.13 -16.42 -8.17
CA ILE A 155 1.01 -15.25 -9.04
C ILE A 155 2.30 -15.12 -9.85
N PRO A 156 2.23 -15.11 -11.19
CA PRO A 156 3.39 -14.85 -12.02
C PRO A 156 3.85 -13.40 -11.81
N VAL A 157 5.16 -13.22 -11.65
CA VAL A 157 5.77 -11.91 -11.41
C VAL A 157 6.91 -11.64 -12.37
N SER A 158 7.22 -10.36 -12.55
CA SER A 158 8.39 -9.90 -13.31
C SER A 158 9.00 -8.67 -12.65
N GLY A 159 10.26 -8.38 -12.92
CA GLY A 159 10.93 -7.19 -12.39
C GLY A 159 11.27 -7.24 -10.90
N MET A 160 11.45 -8.44 -10.35
CA MET A 160 11.91 -8.67 -8.99
C MET A 160 13.36 -8.19 -8.82
N ILE A 161 13.63 -7.45 -7.74
CA ILE A 161 14.96 -6.89 -7.43
C ILE A 161 15.32 -7.31 -6.01
N GLU A 162 16.51 -7.88 -5.83
CA GLU A 162 17.06 -8.23 -4.52
C GLU A 162 17.08 -7.02 -3.58
N GLY A 163 16.67 -7.23 -2.33
CA GLY A 163 16.65 -6.19 -1.30
C GLY A 163 15.45 -5.26 -1.35
N ASN A 164 14.68 -5.25 -2.44
CA ASN A 164 13.42 -4.50 -2.50
C ASN A 164 12.37 -5.13 -1.58
N ARG A 165 11.49 -4.29 -1.05
CA ARG A 165 10.31 -4.74 -0.30
C ARG A 165 9.14 -4.87 -1.25
N ILE A 166 8.49 -6.03 -1.22
CA ILE A 166 7.23 -6.25 -1.93
C ILE A 166 6.07 -6.32 -0.95
N GLY A 167 4.89 -5.95 -1.42
CA GLY A 167 3.64 -5.99 -0.68
C GLY A 167 2.56 -6.78 -1.40
N LEU A 168 1.75 -7.49 -0.61
CA LEU A 168 0.54 -8.16 -1.05
C LEU A 168 -0.66 -7.27 -0.71
N THR A 169 -1.45 -6.92 -1.71
CA THR A 169 -2.68 -6.15 -1.54
C THR A 169 -3.85 -6.80 -2.26
N VAL A 170 -5.07 -6.32 -1.99
CA VAL A 170 -6.27 -6.73 -2.72
C VAL A 170 -6.30 -5.95 -4.05
N GLY A 171 -6.15 -6.67 -5.16
CA GLY A 171 -5.91 -6.08 -6.47
C GLY A 171 -7.14 -5.43 -7.12
N ALA A 172 -8.34 -5.75 -6.64
CA ALA A 172 -9.58 -5.19 -7.16
C ALA A 172 -10.59 -4.94 -6.03
N LEU A 173 -11.12 -3.72 -5.98
CA LEU A 173 -12.26 -3.40 -5.13
C LEU A 173 -13.55 -3.89 -5.81
N ALA A 174 -14.49 -4.41 -5.02
CA ALA A 174 -15.82 -4.70 -5.53
C ALA A 174 -16.51 -3.40 -5.98
N ALA A 175 -17.43 -3.49 -6.95
CA ALA A 175 -18.12 -2.31 -7.48
C ALA A 175 -18.84 -1.55 -6.36
N GLY A 176 -18.47 -0.28 -6.14
CA GLY A 176 -19.04 0.58 -5.09
C GLY A 176 -18.37 0.45 -3.71
N GLN A 177 -17.36 -0.40 -3.56
CA GLN A 177 -16.59 -0.53 -2.32
C GLN A 177 -15.49 0.54 -2.26
N THR A 178 -15.34 1.18 -1.08
CA THR A 178 -14.21 2.11 -0.84
C THR A 178 -12.98 1.35 -0.35
N LEU A 179 -11.80 1.99 -0.43
CA LEU A 179 -10.57 1.43 0.12
C LEU A 179 -10.70 1.17 1.64
N GLU A 180 -11.39 2.03 2.38
CA GLU A 180 -11.57 1.84 3.83
C GLU A 180 -12.45 0.61 4.13
N GLN A 181 -13.54 0.43 3.39
CA GLN A 181 -14.41 -0.74 3.57
C GLN A 181 -13.69 -2.05 3.26
N MET A 182 -12.86 -2.06 2.21
CA MET A 182 -11.97 -3.18 1.91
C MET A 182 -10.97 -3.40 3.05
N ALA A 183 -10.34 -2.34 3.55
CA ALA A 183 -9.40 -2.41 4.65
C ALA A 183 -10.03 -3.05 5.89
N GLU A 184 -11.19 -2.55 6.31
CA GLU A 184 -11.93 -3.07 7.47
C GLU A 184 -12.33 -4.53 7.30
N SER A 185 -12.79 -4.91 6.10
CA SER A 185 -13.20 -6.29 5.80
C SER A 185 -12.03 -7.28 5.90
N TYR A 186 -10.85 -6.86 5.44
CA TYR A 186 -9.67 -7.72 5.35
C TYR A 186 -8.69 -7.54 6.52
N PHE A 187 -8.88 -6.55 7.39
CA PHE A 187 -8.03 -6.27 8.55
C PHE A 187 -7.87 -7.47 9.50
N PRO A 188 -8.91 -8.28 9.80
CA PRO A 188 -8.75 -9.48 10.62
C PRO A 188 -7.85 -10.55 9.98
N TYR A 189 -7.74 -10.56 8.65
CA TYR A 189 -6.93 -11.50 7.88
C TYR A 189 -5.52 -10.98 7.62
N ARG A 190 -5.08 -9.90 8.27
CA ARG A 190 -3.77 -9.31 8.01
C ARG A 190 -2.60 -10.25 8.40
N GLY A 191 -1.56 -10.19 7.61
CA GLY A 191 -0.28 -10.86 7.84
C GLY A 191 0.57 -10.15 8.89
N GLU A 192 1.71 -10.75 9.21
CA GLU A 192 2.69 -10.16 10.14
C GLU A 192 3.35 -8.91 9.54
N GLY A 193 3.51 -8.88 8.22
CA GLY A 193 4.07 -7.75 7.50
C GLY A 193 3.03 -6.68 7.12
N PHE A 194 1.86 -6.63 7.77
CA PHE A 194 0.83 -5.64 7.48
C PHE A 194 1.39 -4.21 7.53
N MET A 195 1.12 -3.42 6.50
CA MET A 195 1.60 -2.06 6.39
C MET A 195 0.59 -1.17 5.68
N ASN A 196 0.18 -0.09 6.32
CA ASN A 196 -0.57 0.98 5.67
C ASN A 196 0.40 2.10 5.28
N LEU A 197 0.63 2.25 3.98
CA LEU A 197 1.56 3.24 3.44
C LEU A 197 0.78 4.40 2.82
N PRO A 198 0.90 5.62 3.38
CA PRO A 198 0.29 6.81 2.78
C PRO A 198 0.66 6.94 1.30
N ASN A 199 -0.33 7.28 0.47
CA ASN A 199 -0.22 7.44 -0.99
C ASN A 199 0.09 6.17 -1.80
N LEU A 200 0.52 5.05 -1.19
CA LEU A 200 0.75 3.78 -1.87
C LEU A 200 -0.40 2.80 -1.68
N GLY A 201 -0.99 2.77 -0.49
CA GLY A 201 -2.12 1.91 -0.17
C GLY A 201 -1.87 0.98 1.01
N ILE A 202 -2.75 0.01 1.15
CA ILE A 202 -2.78 -0.92 2.26
C ILE A 202 -2.23 -2.27 1.78
N PHE A 203 -1.20 -2.74 2.44
CA PHE A 203 -0.56 -4.02 2.18
C PHE A 203 -0.85 -4.95 3.33
N PHE A 204 -1.51 -6.06 3.02
CA PHE A 204 -1.92 -7.03 4.03
C PHE A 204 -0.78 -7.91 4.51
N ASP A 205 0.26 -8.06 3.69
CA ASP A 205 1.55 -8.62 4.09
C ASP A 205 2.67 -7.97 3.29
N THR A 206 3.88 -7.94 3.84
CA THR A 206 5.06 -7.39 3.16
C THR A 206 6.30 -8.20 3.50
N THR A 207 7.20 -8.35 2.55
CA THR A 207 8.47 -9.06 2.76
C THR A 207 9.60 -8.49 1.92
N ILE A 208 10.84 -8.79 2.30
CA ILE A 208 12.03 -8.41 1.54
C ILE A 208 12.36 -9.53 0.56
N VAL A 209 12.66 -9.14 -0.68
CA VAL A 209 13.18 -10.04 -1.69
C VAL A 209 14.60 -10.44 -1.30
N SER A 210 14.77 -11.73 -1.07
CA SER A 210 16.05 -12.39 -0.83
C SER A 210 16.83 -12.56 -2.14
N PRO A 211 18.17 -12.67 -2.07
CA PRO A 211 19.01 -13.00 -3.22
C PRO A 211 18.57 -14.27 -3.97
#